data_AF-A0AA43JZW4-F1
#
_entry.id   AF-A0AA43JZW4-F1
#
_cell.length_a   1.000
_cell.length_b   1.000
_cell.length_c   1.000
_cell.angle_alpha   90.00
_cell.angle_beta   90.00
_cell.angle_gamma   90.00
#
_symmetry.space_group_name_H-M   'P 1'
#
loop_
_entity.id
_entity.type
_entity.pdbx_description
1 polymer ?
#
loop_
_entity_poly.entity_id
_entity_poly.type
_entity_poly.pdbx_seq_one_letter_code
_entity_poly.pdbx_strand_id
1 'polypeptide(L)'
;SLSTVTDGEVLPNLLKQTRRSILEVSGDGAYDTRACHAAIKIKRAVALIPPREGAAFWERGHPRNLAVGCQKLYGSNKYWKERYGYHKRSLSETAMYRVKLLLGGQLSLRNYNAQVGETYAMIKALNKLTGLGMPETCRID
;
A
#
# COMPACT_ATOMS: atom_id res chain seq x y z
N SER A 1 -16.11 11.84 -11.70
CA SER A 1 -14.89 11.03 -11.91
C SER A 1 -13.86 11.47 -10.88
N LEU A 2 -13.29 10.56 -10.08
CA LEU A 2 -12.24 10.86 -9.08
C LEU A 2 -10.84 10.93 -9.72
N SER A 3 -10.75 11.25 -11.01
CA SER A 3 -9.50 11.19 -11.81
C SER A 3 -8.43 12.22 -11.41
N THR A 4 -8.68 13.03 -10.37
CA THR A 4 -7.79 14.09 -9.89
C THR A 4 -7.20 13.81 -8.51
N VAL A 5 -7.62 12.73 -7.83
CA VAL A 5 -7.15 12.40 -6.47
C VAL A 5 -6.04 11.36 -6.56
N THR A 6 -4.91 11.66 -5.93
CA THR A 6 -3.77 10.74 -5.85
C THR A 6 -3.97 9.70 -4.75
N ASP A 7 -3.34 8.54 -4.90
CA ASP A 7 -3.35 7.46 -3.89
C ASP A 7 -2.99 7.94 -2.48
N GLY A 8 -1.98 8.83 -2.38
CA GLY A 8 -1.53 9.41 -1.12
C GLY A 8 -2.59 10.30 -0.44
N GLU A 9 -3.48 10.93 -1.21
CA GLU A 9 -4.58 11.74 -0.69
C GLU A 9 -5.75 10.89 -0.18
N VAL A 10 -5.91 9.67 -0.72
CA VAL A 10 -6.96 8.72 -0.30
C VAL A 10 -6.59 8.01 1.00
N LEU A 11 -5.30 7.72 1.23
CA LEU A 11 -4.82 6.91 2.36
C LEU A 11 -5.38 7.35 3.73
N PRO A 12 -5.39 8.64 4.11
CA PRO A 12 -5.90 9.04 5.43
C PRO A 12 -7.35 8.64 5.67
N ASN A 13 -8.21 8.79 4.66
CA ASN A 13 -9.62 8.43 4.77
C ASN A 13 -9.81 6.91 4.77
N LEU A 14 -9.01 6.17 3.99
CA LEU A 14 -9.01 4.71 4.00
C LEU A 14 -8.63 4.17 5.39
N LEU A 15 -7.57 4.71 5.99
CA LEU A 15 -7.17 4.30 7.33
C LEU A 15 -8.28 4.59 8.35
N LYS A 16 -8.91 5.77 8.32
CA LYS A 16 -10.03 6.12 9.24
C LYS A 16 -11.15 5.08 9.22
N GLN A 17 -11.50 4.55 8.05
CA GLN A 17 -12.56 3.55 7.90
C GLN A 17 -12.22 2.19 8.55
N THR A 18 -10.93 1.85 8.64
CA THR A 18 -10.49 0.59 9.24
C THR A 18 -10.53 0.66 10.77
N ARG A 19 -11.48 -0.07 11.39
CA ARG A 19 -11.64 -0.14 12.85
C ARG A 19 -10.63 -1.07 13.54
N ARG A 20 -10.05 -2.02 12.82
CA ARG A 20 -9.06 -2.96 13.35
C ARG A 20 -7.73 -2.27 13.63
N SER A 21 -6.98 -2.80 14.59
CA SER A 21 -5.58 -2.41 14.81
C SER A 21 -4.73 -2.77 13.59
N ILE A 22 -3.93 -1.82 13.13
CA ILE A 22 -2.99 -2.00 12.03
C ILE A 22 -1.59 -1.93 12.63
N LEU A 23 -0.76 -2.94 12.39
CA LEU A 23 0.62 -2.96 12.88
C LEU A 23 1.53 -2.13 11.97
N GLU A 24 1.39 -2.33 10.66
CA GLU A 24 2.28 -1.79 9.64
C GLU A 24 1.48 -1.36 8.41
N VAL A 25 1.88 -0.26 7.77
CA VAL A 25 1.36 0.21 6.49
C VAL A 25 2.52 0.29 5.51
N SER A 26 2.48 -0.55 4.48
CA SER A 26 3.49 -0.58 3.41
C SER A 26 2.93 0.05 2.13
N GLY A 27 3.73 0.86 1.43
CA GLY A 27 3.33 1.52 0.18
C GLY A 27 4.55 1.95 -0.66
N ASP A 28 4.35 2.41 -1.90
CA ASP A 28 5.43 3.06 -2.68
C ASP A 28 5.75 4.45 -2.15
N GLY A 29 6.81 5.03 -2.72
CA GLY A 29 7.14 6.42 -2.54
C GLY A 29 6.02 7.40 -2.95
N ALA A 30 4.94 7.01 -3.63
CA ALA A 30 3.82 7.94 -3.83
C ALA A 30 3.18 8.31 -2.48
N TYR A 31 3.14 7.37 -1.53
CA TYR A 31 2.68 7.59 -0.15
C TYR A 31 3.70 8.29 0.75
N ASP A 32 4.88 8.65 0.25
CA ASP A 32 5.92 9.35 1.01
C ASP A 32 5.60 10.84 1.20
N THR A 33 4.50 11.12 1.89
CA THR A 33 3.98 12.47 2.15
C THR A 33 3.75 12.68 3.65
N ARG A 34 3.84 13.92 4.12
CA ARG A 34 3.59 14.26 5.53
C ARG A 34 2.19 13.82 5.97
N ALA A 35 1.18 13.99 5.12
CA ALA A 35 -0.20 13.60 5.39
C ALA A 35 -0.34 12.08 5.59
N CYS A 36 0.30 11.27 4.74
CA CYS A 36 0.32 9.81 4.88
C CYS A 36 1.00 9.38 6.19
N HIS A 37 2.21 9.87 6.45
CA HIS A 37 2.96 9.55 7.68
C HIS A 37 2.18 9.96 8.94
N ALA A 38 1.53 11.13 8.93
CA ALA A 38 0.67 11.57 10.03
C ALA A 38 -0.53 10.65 10.25
N ALA A 39 -1.22 10.26 9.18
CA ALA A 39 -2.38 9.35 9.27
C ALA A 39 -1.99 7.95 9.79
N ILE A 40 -0.85 7.42 9.35
CA ILE A 40 -0.29 6.15 9.83
C ILE A 40 0.07 6.26 11.32
N LYS A 41 0.70 7.37 11.72
CA LYS A 41 1.04 7.64 13.12
C LYS A 41 -0.20 7.71 14.02
N ILE A 42 -1.29 8.32 13.56
CA ILE A 42 -2.58 8.36 14.30
C ILE A 42 -3.12 6.94 14.53
N LYS A 43 -2.94 6.04 13.55
CA LYS A 43 -3.28 4.61 13.70
C LYS A 43 -2.32 3.81 14.57
N ARG A 44 -1.26 4.44 15.08
CA ARG A 44 -0.18 3.80 15.85
C ARG A 44 0.47 2.64 15.08
N ALA A 45 0.48 2.73 13.75
CA ALA A 45 1.10 1.77 12.87
C ALA A 45 2.50 2.25 12.44
N VAL A 46 3.36 1.33 12.02
CA VAL A 46 4.67 1.64 11.43
C VAL A 46 4.50 1.93 9.94
N ALA A 47 5.12 3.02 9.46
CA ALA A 47 5.17 3.34 8.03
C ALA A 47 6.36 2.65 7.37
N LEU A 48 6.08 1.65 6.53
CA LEU A 48 7.06 0.99 5.65
C LEU A 48 6.94 1.55 4.22
N ILE A 49 7.29 2.83 4.09
CA ILE A 49 7.23 3.58 2.83
C ILE A 49 8.65 4.04 2.47
N PRO A 50 9.18 3.65 1.29
CA PRO A 50 10.50 4.07 0.88
C PRO A 50 10.47 5.57 0.51
N PRO A 51 11.51 6.33 0.88
CA PRO A 51 11.58 7.74 0.50
C PRO A 51 11.68 7.89 -1.02
N ARG A 52 11.09 8.97 -1.55
CA ARG A 52 11.26 9.36 -2.95
C ARG A 52 12.73 9.65 -3.26
N GLU A 53 13.11 9.55 -4.52
CA GLU A 53 14.45 9.95 -4.96
C GLU A 53 14.71 11.42 -4.63
N GLY A 54 15.92 11.74 -4.17
CA GLY A 54 16.29 13.10 -3.76
C GLY A 54 15.63 13.58 -2.47
N ALA A 55 14.97 12.71 -1.70
CA ALA A 55 14.32 13.08 -0.46
C ALA A 55 15.26 13.84 0.50
N ALA A 56 14.79 14.99 0.99
CA ALA A 56 15.40 15.71 2.10
C ALA A 56 14.92 15.16 3.44
N PHE A 57 15.72 15.38 4.48
CA PHE A 57 15.29 15.15 5.85
C PHE A 57 14.12 16.07 6.21
N TRP A 58 13.18 15.55 6.98
CA TRP A 58 12.17 16.35 7.66
C TRP A 58 12.67 16.79 9.03
N GLU A 59 11.80 17.34 9.87
CA GLU A 59 12.12 17.78 11.23
C GLU A 59 12.88 16.71 12.03
N ARG A 60 13.73 17.18 12.96
CA ARG A 60 14.60 16.31 13.76
C ARG A 60 13.76 15.27 14.52
N GLY A 61 14.19 14.01 14.44
CA GLY A 61 13.50 12.90 15.09
C GLY A 61 12.32 12.33 14.32
N HIS A 62 11.97 12.84 13.13
CA HIS A 62 10.92 12.23 12.33
C HIS A 62 11.31 10.79 11.90
N PRO A 63 10.47 9.76 12.12
CA PRO A 63 10.82 8.36 11.83
C PRO A 63 11.28 8.09 10.39
N ARG A 64 10.67 8.77 9.40
CA ARG A 64 11.07 8.75 7.98
C ARG A 64 12.56 9.04 7.75
N ASN A 65 13.18 9.88 8.59
CA ASN A 65 14.56 10.34 8.39
C ASN A 65 15.58 9.19 8.43
N LEU A 66 15.25 8.09 9.13
CA LEU A 66 16.08 6.88 9.11
C LEU A 66 16.18 6.28 7.69
N ALA A 67 15.05 6.18 6.99
CA ALA A 67 14.99 5.68 5.63
C ALA A 67 15.72 6.62 4.65
N VAL A 68 15.56 7.94 4.82
CA VAL A 68 16.28 8.95 4.01
C VAL A 68 17.80 8.86 4.23
N GLY A 69 18.24 8.67 5.48
CA GLY A 69 19.65 8.48 5.80
C GLY A 69 20.24 7.25 5.12
N CYS A 70 19.52 6.11 5.17
CA CYS A 70 19.92 4.91 4.44
C CYS A 70 19.99 5.14 2.94
N GLN A 71 18.99 5.82 2.34
CA GLN A 71 18.99 6.11 0.91
C GLN A 71 20.19 6.96 0.49
N LYS A 72 20.53 8.00 1.27
CA LYS A 72 21.69 8.86 1.02
C LYS A 72 23.01 8.13 1.20
N LEU A 73 23.12 7.25 2.20
CA LEU A 73 24.35 6.51 2.48
C LEU A 73 24.64 5.43 1.44
N TYR A 74 23.62 4.69 1.00
CA TYR A 74 23.77 3.53 0.10
C TYR A 74 23.38 3.84 -1.35
N GLY A 75 23.03 5.09 -1.67
CA GLY A 75 22.57 5.51 -3.00
C GLY A 75 21.25 4.89 -3.45
N SER A 76 20.59 4.08 -2.61
CA SER A 76 19.35 3.38 -2.95
C SER A 76 18.54 2.98 -1.72
N ASN A 77 17.27 2.64 -1.93
CA ASN A 77 16.41 2.12 -0.88
C ASN A 77 16.62 0.62 -0.59
N LYS A 78 17.53 -0.07 -1.31
CA LYS A 78 17.67 -1.53 -1.23
C LYS A 78 17.99 -2.01 0.19
N TYR A 79 19.02 -1.43 0.80
CA TYR A 79 19.45 -1.78 2.16
C TYR A 79 18.31 -1.57 3.19
N TRP A 80 17.62 -0.42 3.10
CA TRP A 80 16.50 -0.15 4.00
C TRP A 80 15.33 -1.13 3.79
N LYS A 81 14.99 -1.45 2.54
CA LYS A 81 13.90 -2.39 2.22
C LYS A 81 14.15 -3.78 2.81
N GLU A 82 15.37 -4.26 2.69
CA GLU A 82 15.81 -5.55 3.23
C GLU A 82 15.79 -5.55 4.77
N ARG A 83 16.42 -4.53 5.38
CA ARG A 83 16.54 -4.43 6.84
C ARG A 83 15.21 -4.25 7.57
N TYR A 84 14.25 -3.54 6.97
CA TYR A 84 12.97 -3.20 7.60
C TYR A 84 11.78 -4.01 7.05
N GLY A 85 12.03 -5.08 6.29
CA GLY A 85 10.97 -6.02 5.90
C GLY A 85 9.94 -5.48 4.91
N TYR A 86 10.34 -4.54 4.05
CA TYR A 86 9.46 -3.93 3.04
C TYR A 86 8.87 -4.93 2.03
N HIS A 87 9.48 -6.11 1.89
CA HIS A 87 9.09 -7.14 0.93
C HIS A 87 7.66 -7.67 1.10
N LYS A 88 7.00 -7.43 2.25
CA LYS A 88 5.58 -7.78 2.45
C LYS A 88 4.63 -7.06 1.47
N ARG A 89 5.06 -5.95 0.85
CA ARG A 89 4.26 -5.25 -0.14
C ARG A 89 3.88 -6.14 -1.34
N SER A 90 4.73 -7.07 -1.74
CA SER A 90 4.45 -7.97 -2.86
C SER A 90 3.15 -8.76 -2.66
N LEU A 91 2.76 -9.05 -1.40
CA LEU A 91 1.49 -9.70 -1.09
C LEU A 91 0.28 -8.88 -1.55
N SER A 92 0.32 -7.55 -1.36
CA SER A 92 -0.75 -6.66 -1.81
C SER A 92 -0.80 -6.57 -3.34
N GLU A 93 0.35 -6.56 -4.00
CA GLU A 93 0.45 -6.56 -5.47
C GLU A 93 -0.08 -7.86 -6.05
N THR A 94 0.28 -9.02 -5.47
CA THR A 94 -0.25 -10.32 -5.84
C THR A 94 -1.76 -10.41 -5.60
N ALA A 95 -2.28 -9.86 -4.51
CA ALA A 95 -3.72 -9.81 -4.27
C ALA A 95 -4.45 -9.00 -5.36
N MET A 96 -3.92 -7.82 -5.71
CA MET A 96 -4.47 -6.99 -6.79
C MET A 96 -4.33 -7.64 -8.16
N TYR A 97 -3.23 -8.34 -8.42
CA TYR A 97 -3.05 -9.12 -9.64
C TYR A 97 -4.13 -10.20 -9.78
N ARG A 98 -4.42 -10.93 -8.69
CA ARG A 98 -5.50 -11.93 -8.68
C ARG A 98 -6.87 -11.32 -8.91
N VAL A 99 -7.16 -10.13 -8.38
CA VAL A 99 -8.40 -9.40 -8.69
C VAL A 99 -8.50 -9.17 -10.19
N LYS A 100 -7.45 -8.62 -10.81
CA LYS A 100 -7.44 -8.32 -12.25
C LYS A 100 -7.59 -9.57 -13.10
N LEU A 101 -6.91 -10.65 -12.73
CA LEU A 101 -6.89 -11.90 -13.50
C LEU A 101 -8.21 -12.68 -13.38
N LEU A 102 -8.75 -12.81 -12.17
CA LEU A 102 -9.88 -13.72 -11.89
C LEU A 102 -11.25 -13.03 -12.00
N LEU A 103 -11.31 -11.72 -11.74
CA LEU A 103 -12.57 -11.00 -11.58
C LEU A 103 -12.74 -9.87 -12.60
N GLY A 104 -11.79 -9.73 -13.52
CA GLY A 104 -11.75 -8.64 -14.48
C GLY A 104 -11.00 -7.43 -13.91
N GLY A 105 -10.15 -6.82 -14.73
CA GLY A 105 -9.38 -5.63 -14.35
C GLY A 105 -10.15 -4.31 -14.48
N GLN A 106 -11.46 -4.38 -14.70
CA GLN A 106 -12.32 -3.23 -15.00
C GLN A 106 -13.66 -3.35 -14.26
N LEU A 107 -14.26 -2.21 -13.95
CA LEU A 107 -15.62 -2.13 -13.41
C LEU A 107 -16.60 -1.95 -14.57
N SER A 108 -17.62 -2.81 -14.61
CA SER A 108 -18.61 -2.83 -15.70
C SER A 108 -19.75 -1.83 -15.49
N LEU A 109 -20.05 -1.50 -14.23
CA LEU A 109 -21.18 -0.63 -13.88
C LEU A 109 -20.80 0.85 -14.05
N ARG A 110 -21.73 1.67 -14.52
CA ARG A 110 -21.49 3.10 -14.83
C ARG A 110 -21.79 4.05 -13.67
N ASN A 111 -22.60 3.64 -12.71
CA ASN A 111 -22.95 4.44 -11.54
C ASN A 111 -21.92 4.21 -10.43
N TYR A 112 -21.46 5.27 -9.75
CA TYR A 112 -20.44 5.17 -8.70
C TYR A 112 -20.82 4.23 -7.54
N ASN A 113 -22.04 4.35 -7.01
CA ASN A 113 -22.48 3.46 -5.92
C ASN A 113 -22.57 2.01 -6.40
N ALA A 114 -22.95 1.80 -7.66
CA ALA A 114 -22.95 0.48 -8.27
C ALA A 114 -21.53 -0.07 -8.43
N GLN A 115 -20.56 0.75 -8.85
CA GLN A 115 -19.13 0.41 -8.92
C GLN A 115 -18.54 0.04 -7.56
N VAL A 116 -18.93 0.77 -6.50
CA VAL A 116 -18.55 0.44 -5.12
C VAL A 116 -19.09 -0.93 -4.74
N GLY A 117 -20.38 -1.21 -5.02
CA GLY A 117 -21.00 -2.51 -4.79
C GLY A 117 -20.34 -3.65 -5.57
N GLU A 118 -20.04 -3.44 -6.85
CA GLU A 118 -19.29 -4.36 -7.72
C GLU A 118 -17.92 -4.69 -7.11
N THR A 119 -17.17 -3.66 -6.69
CA THR A 119 -15.86 -3.83 -6.05
C THR A 119 -15.98 -4.65 -4.76
N TYR A 120 -16.97 -4.39 -3.91
CA TYR A 120 -17.20 -5.19 -2.71
C TYR A 120 -17.51 -6.66 -3.02
N ALA A 121 -18.33 -6.92 -4.05
CA ALA A 121 -18.63 -8.28 -4.49
C ALA A 121 -17.37 -9.00 -4.99
N MET A 122 -16.54 -8.32 -5.79
CA MET A 122 -15.26 -8.84 -6.26
C MET A 122 -14.32 -9.21 -5.09
N ILE A 123 -14.12 -8.29 -4.15
CA ILE A 123 -13.25 -8.55 -2.98
C ILE A 123 -13.81 -9.68 -2.10
N LYS A 124 -15.15 -9.78 -1.95
CA LYS A 124 -15.77 -10.88 -1.22
C LYS A 124 -15.55 -12.23 -1.92
N ALA A 125 -15.65 -12.29 -3.25
CA ALA A 125 -15.33 -13.47 -4.03
C ALA A 125 -13.85 -13.87 -3.88
N LEU A 126 -12.93 -12.91 -3.98
CA LEU A 126 -11.49 -13.16 -3.78
C LEU A 126 -11.18 -13.72 -2.39
N ASN A 127 -11.81 -13.17 -1.35
CA ASN A 127 -11.64 -13.66 0.02
C ASN A 127 -12.16 -15.09 0.18
N LYS A 128 -13.28 -15.43 -0.48
CA LYS A 128 -13.80 -16.81 -0.49
C LYS A 128 -12.84 -17.77 -1.20
N LEU A 129 -12.30 -17.38 -2.36
CA LEU A 129 -11.31 -18.19 -3.08
C LEU A 129 -10.05 -18.41 -2.24
N THR A 130 -9.54 -17.36 -1.60
CA THR A 130 -8.38 -17.43 -0.69
C THR A 130 -8.61 -18.40 0.46
N GLY A 131 -9.83 -18.46 1.00
CA GLY A 131 -10.18 -19.43 2.05
C GLY A 131 -10.38 -20.87 1.55
N LEU A 132 -10.63 -21.07 0.26
CA LEU A 132 -10.76 -22.39 -0.36
C LEU A 132 -9.40 -22.97 -0.77
N GLY A 133 -8.44 -22.11 -1.12
CA GLY A 133 -7.09 -22.50 -1.49
C GLY A 133 -6.32 -21.36 -2.13
N MET A 134 -5.00 -21.38 -1.98
CA MET A 134 -4.10 -20.42 -2.60
C MET A 134 -3.24 -21.12 -3.65
N PRO A 135 -3.08 -20.56 -4.85
CA PRO A 135 -2.18 -21.12 -5.84
C PRO A 135 -0.72 -21.01 -5.35
N GLU A 136 0.05 -22.07 -5.56
CA GLU A 136 1.49 -22.05 -5.32
C GLU A 136 2.17 -21.20 -6.39
N THR A 137 2.94 -20.20 -5.95
CA THR A 137 3.69 -19.32 -6.87
C THR A 137 5.14 -19.78 -6.89
N CYS A 138 5.58 -20.32 -8.03
CA CYS A 138 6.97 -20.70 -8.25
C CYS A 138 7.66 -19.65 -9.13
N ARG A 139 8.92 -19.35 -8.83
CA ARG A 139 9.75 -18.56 -9.76
C ARG A 139 10.16 -19.48 -10.91
N ILE A 140 9.88 -19.06 -12.14
CA ILE A 140 10.40 -19.75 -13.33
C ILE A 140 11.79 -19.14 -13.58
N ASP A 141 12.81 -19.99 -13.57
CA ASP A 141 14.19 -19.64 -13.88
C ASP A 141 14.46 -19.69 -15.40
#